data_AF-A0A917D090-F1
#
_entry.id   AF-A0A917D090-F1
#
_cell.length_a   1.000
_cell.length_b   1.000
_cell.length_c   1.000
_cell.angle_alpha   90.00
_cell.angle_beta   90.00
_cell.angle_gamma   90.00
#
_symmetry.space_group_name_H-M   'P 1'
#
loop_
_entity.id
_entity.type
_entity.pdbx_description
1 polymer ?
#
loop_
_entity_poly.entity_id
_entity_poly.type
_entity_poly.pdbx_seq_one_letter_code
_entity_poly.pdbx_strand_id
1 'polypeptide(L)'
;MSDVLGNVTCTTCGHPAHPHPFRHPITVAGPNSAIDAIGRTDPKSALHPATQHLIDLFEYQHLPPHLQEVSKQLAEVAAYMSGALGSGPELTTGLRKLLEAKDCFVRQAVIDARTRP
;
A
#
# COMPACT_ATOMS: atom_id res chain seq x y z
N MET A 1 22.82 20.70 19.78
CA MET A 1 24.02 19.87 20.00
C MET A 1 23.82 19.13 21.31
N SER A 2 23.52 17.84 21.39
CA SER A 2 23.18 16.84 20.35
C SER A 2 22.31 15.75 21.00
N ASP A 3 21.69 14.79 20.31
CA ASP A 3 21.77 14.43 18.89
C ASP A 3 20.40 13.91 18.37
N VAL A 4 20.29 13.65 17.06
CA VAL A 4 19.11 13.06 16.39
C VAL A 4 19.55 11.87 15.54
N LEU A 5 20.19 10.88 16.18
CA LEU A 5 20.73 9.66 15.55
C LEU A 5 20.40 8.38 16.33
N GLY A 6 19.25 8.34 17.01
CA GLY A 6 18.73 7.12 17.62
C GLY A 6 18.20 6.13 16.56
N ASN A 7 18.59 4.85 16.67
CA ASN A 7 18.14 3.72 15.84
C ASN A 7 18.59 3.68 14.37
N VAL A 8 19.87 3.96 14.09
CA VAL A 8 20.53 3.47 12.86
C VAL A 8 21.68 2.54 13.21
N THR A 9 21.57 1.26 12.85
CA THR A 9 22.60 0.23 13.04
C THR A 9 23.17 -0.24 11.71
N CYS A 10 24.45 -0.59 11.67
CA CYS A 10 25.08 -1.12 10.47
C CYS A 10 24.76 -2.60 10.29
N THR A 11 24.19 -2.98 9.14
CA THR A 11 23.82 -4.38 8.82
C THR A 11 25.00 -5.34 8.71
N THR A 12 26.23 -4.84 8.53
CA THR A 12 27.45 -5.66 8.44
C THR A 12 28.06 -6.00 9.80
N CYS A 13 27.87 -5.18 10.83
CA CYS A 13 28.54 -5.35 12.13
C CYS A 13 27.66 -5.16 13.38
N GLY A 14 26.38 -4.82 13.23
CA GLY A 14 25.40 -4.73 14.33
C GLY A 14 25.59 -3.56 15.31
N HIS A 15 26.57 -2.69 15.09
CA HIS A 15 26.88 -1.56 15.97
C HIS A 15 26.14 -0.27 15.58
N PRO A 16 25.96 0.70 16.49
CA PRO A 16 25.40 2.01 16.20
C PRO A 16 26.25 2.75 15.14
N ALA A 17 25.60 3.56 14.31
CA ALA A 17 26.24 4.22 13.18
C ALA A 17 27.36 5.20 13.61
N HIS A 18 28.61 4.85 13.28
CA HIS A 18 29.77 5.73 13.35
C HIS A 18 30.10 6.34 11.98
N PRO A 19 30.67 7.56 11.92
CA PRO A 19 30.96 8.23 10.65
C PRO A 19 32.16 7.58 9.94
N HIS A 20 31.88 6.70 8.99
CA HIS A 20 32.86 6.12 8.07
C HIS A 20 32.83 6.82 6.69
N PRO A 21 33.97 6.93 5.99
CA PRO A 21 34.06 7.67 4.72
C PRO A 21 33.38 6.99 3.52
N PHE A 22 32.90 5.74 3.67
CA PHE A 22 32.26 4.99 2.59
C PHE A 22 30.76 4.80 2.86
N ARG A 23 29.94 5.46 2.03
CA ARG A 23 28.48 5.47 2.11
C ARG A 23 27.90 4.14 1.59
N HIS A 24 27.78 3.17 2.50
CA HIS A 24 27.09 1.90 2.24
C HIS A 24 25.57 2.09 2.21
N PRO A 25 24.79 1.22 1.54
CA PRO A 25 23.33 1.26 1.59
C PRO A 25 22.84 0.96 3.00
N ILE A 26 22.26 1.96 3.66
CA ILE A 26 21.64 1.82 4.98
C ILE A 26 20.23 1.24 4.78
N THR A 27 20.00 0.00 5.23
CA THR A 27 18.65 -0.55 5.35
C THR A 27 18.04 -0.05 6.67
N VAL A 28 17.03 0.81 6.58
CA VAL A 28 16.25 1.22 7.75
C VAL A 28 15.34 0.07 8.16
N ALA A 29 15.66 -0.59 9.27
CA ALA A 29 14.78 -1.57 9.91
C ALA A 29 13.76 -0.85 10.80
N GLY A 30 12.70 -0.34 10.18
CA GLY A 30 11.54 0.24 10.85
C GLY A 30 10.27 -0.05 10.03
N PRO A 31 9.07 0.04 10.63
CA PRO A 31 7.83 -0.09 9.86
C PRO A 31 7.79 0.99 8.78
N ASN A 32 7.60 0.59 7.52
CA ASN A 32 7.48 1.52 6.39
C ASN A 32 6.24 2.39 6.57
N SER A 33 6.41 3.57 7.16
CA SER A 33 5.28 4.37 7.59
C SER A 33 5.47 5.87 7.36
N ALA A 34 5.29 6.27 6.10
CA ALA A 34 4.88 7.64 5.78
C ALA A 34 3.50 7.98 6.38
N ILE A 35 2.76 6.97 6.87
CA ILE A 35 1.41 7.09 7.43
C ILE A 35 1.39 7.32 8.96
N ASP A 36 2.43 6.91 9.70
CA ASP A 36 2.57 7.20 11.14
C ASP A 36 2.66 8.72 11.40
N ALA A 37 3.17 9.48 10.43
CA ALA A 37 3.23 10.94 10.47
C ALA A 37 1.85 11.63 10.39
N ILE A 38 0.78 10.91 9.97
CA ILE A 38 -0.57 11.47 9.84
C ILE A 38 -1.36 11.37 11.17
N GLY A 39 -0.78 10.76 12.21
CA GLY A 39 -1.18 10.99 13.60
C GLY A 39 -2.60 10.61 13.98
N ARG A 40 -3.06 9.38 13.69
CA ARG A 40 -4.29 8.86 14.31
C ARG A 40 -4.36 7.33 14.45
N THR A 41 -4.03 6.83 15.64
CA THR A 41 -4.24 5.43 16.06
C THR A 41 -5.46 5.30 16.99
N ASP A 42 -6.64 5.71 16.53
CA ASP A 42 -7.89 5.47 17.27
C ASP A 42 -8.31 3.98 17.11
N PRO A 43 -8.33 3.16 18.18
CA PRO A 43 -8.47 1.69 18.08
C PRO A 43 -9.91 1.22 17.81
N LYS A 44 -10.76 2.06 17.19
CA LYS A 44 -12.18 1.78 16.98
C LYS A 44 -12.78 2.51 15.77
N SER A 45 -12.24 2.24 14.58
CA SER A 45 -12.92 2.53 13.30
C SER A 45 -12.93 1.28 12.43
N ALA A 46 -13.81 0.34 12.77
CA ALA A 46 -14.27 -0.62 11.77
C ALA A 46 -14.85 0.18 10.59
N LEU A 47 -14.45 -0.18 9.36
CA LEU A 47 -14.93 0.51 8.17
C LEU A 47 -16.46 0.53 8.16
N HIS A 48 -17.04 1.65 7.76
CA HIS A 48 -18.49 1.72 7.54
C HIS A 48 -18.90 0.58 6.57
N PRO A 49 -20.02 -0.14 6.79
CA PRO A 49 -20.32 -1.36 6.02
C PRO A 49 -20.32 -1.17 4.50
N ALA A 50 -20.74 0.00 4.00
CA ALA A 50 -20.66 0.33 2.57
C ALA A 50 -19.22 0.50 2.06
N THR A 51 -18.29 0.93 2.91
CA THR A 51 -16.85 1.06 2.61
C THR A 51 -16.16 -0.30 2.67
N GLN A 52 -16.50 -1.14 3.66
CA GLN A 52 -16.02 -2.54 3.72
C GLN A 52 -16.42 -3.30 2.45
N HIS A 53 -17.68 -3.20 2.04
CA HIS A 53 -18.17 -3.85 0.82
C HIS A 53 -17.37 -3.43 -0.44
N LEU A 54 -16.91 -2.17 -0.52
CA LEU A 54 -16.03 -1.75 -1.63
C LEU A 54 -14.65 -2.40 -1.56
N ILE A 55 -14.08 -2.63 -0.37
CA ILE A 55 -12.81 -3.34 -0.20
C ILE A 55 -12.94 -4.80 -0.64
N ASP A 56 -14.03 -5.48 -0.28
CA ASP A 56 -14.26 -6.88 -0.67
C ASP A 56 -14.29 -7.04 -2.21
N LEU A 57 -14.79 -6.03 -2.95
CA LEU A 57 -14.80 -6.01 -4.42
C LEU A 57 -13.41 -5.84 -5.06
N PHE A 58 -12.34 -5.62 -4.29
CA PHE A 58 -10.95 -5.68 -4.78
C PHE A 58 -10.32 -7.07 -4.69
N GLU A 59 -11.04 -8.10 -4.20
CA GLU A 59 -10.56 -9.47 -4.32
C GLU A 59 -10.27 -9.81 -5.80
N TYR A 60 -9.10 -10.38 -6.06
CA TYR A 60 -8.63 -10.70 -7.41
C TYR A 60 -8.23 -12.16 -7.61
N GLN A 61 -8.16 -12.96 -6.54
CA GLN A 61 -7.66 -14.35 -6.60
C GLN A 61 -8.55 -15.28 -7.44
N HIS A 62 -9.83 -14.94 -7.60
CA HIS A 62 -10.78 -15.64 -8.46
C HIS A 62 -10.56 -15.39 -9.97
N LEU A 63 -9.74 -14.41 -10.36
CA LEU A 63 -9.45 -14.10 -11.76
C LEU A 63 -8.38 -15.04 -12.34
N PRO A 64 -8.38 -15.30 -13.66
CA PRO A 64 -7.25 -15.94 -14.34
C PRO A 64 -5.92 -15.21 -14.08
N PRO A 65 -4.76 -15.91 -13.97
CA PRO A 65 -3.48 -15.29 -13.55
C PRO A 65 -3.06 -14.04 -14.34
N HIS A 66 -3.29 -14.00 -15.65
CA HIS A 66 -2.95 -12.85 -16.49
C HIS A 66 -3.80 -11.59 -16.21
N LEU A 67 -4.96 -11.73 -15.56
CA LEU A 67 -5.80 -10.61 -15.10
C LEU A 67 -5.52 -10.26 -13.63
N GLN A 68 -5.01 -11.21 -12.83
CA GLN A 68 -4.64 -10.97 -11.43
C GLN A 68 -3.59 -9.87 -11.31
N GLU A 69 -2.53 -9.91 -12.12
CA GLU A 69 -1.43 -8.92 -12.10
C GLU A 69 -1.94 -7.48 -12.24
N VAL A 70 -2.90 -7.24 -13.13
CA VAL A 70 -3.48 -5.91 -13.33
C VAL A 70 -4.40 -5.53 -12.16
N SER A 71 -5.29 -6.43 -11.74
CA SER A 71 -6.26 -6.17 -10.67
C SER A 71 -5.58 -5.94 -9.29
N LYS A 72 -4.52 -6.71 -9.02
CA LYS A 72 -3.73 -6.69 -7.78
C LYS A 72 -3.18 -5.30 -7.46
N GLN A 73 -2.67 -4.57 -8.46
CA GLN A 73 -2.11 -3.23 -8.23
C GLN A 73 -3.15 -2.26 -7.65
N LEU A 74 -4.42 -2.39 -8.02
CA LEU A 74 -5.49 -1.54 -7.48
C LEU A 74 -5.97 -2.05 -6.12
N ALA A 75 -5.94 -3.37 -5.89
CA ALA A 75 -6.23 -3.97 -4.58
C ALA A 75 -5.21 -3.56 -3.50
N GLU A 76 -3.92 -3.49 -3.86
CA GLU A 76 -2.87 -3.00 -2.96
C GLU A 76 -3.07 -1.53 -2.57
N VAL A 77 -3.45 -0.68 -3.54
CA VAL A 77 -3.81 0.74 -3.26
C VAL A 77 -5.06 0.83 -2.38
N ALA A 78 -6.09 0.01 -2.62
CA ALA A 78 -7.30 -0.02 -1.81
C ALA A 78 -7.02 -0.43 -0.36
N ALA A 79 -6.19 -1.46 -0.15
CA ALA A 79 -5.76 -1.92 1.17
C ALA A 79 -4.92 -0.85 1.90
N TYR A 80 -3.98 -0.21 1.22
CA TYR A 80 -3.18 0.88 1.79
C TYR A 80 -4.04 2.07 2.21
N MET A 81 -4.93 2.56 1.33
CA MET A 81 -5.75 3.74 1.61
C MET A 81 -6.77 3.50 2.74
N SER A 82 -7.32 2.29 2.83
CA SER A 82 -8.27 1.94 3.90
C SER A 82 -7.59 1.66 5.25
N GLY A 83 -6.33 1.22 5.26
CA GLY A 83 -5.53 1.11 6.48
C GLY A 83 -4.94 2.44 6.96
N ALA A 84 -4.66 3.38 6.05
CA ALA A 84 -4.00 4.65 6.36
C ALA A 84 -4.95 5.82 6.67
N LEU A 85 -6.22 5.76 6.23
CA LEU A 85 -7.17 6.87 6.32
C LEU A 85 -8.39 6.52 7.19
N GLY A 86 -9.00 7.54 7.78
CA GLY A 86 -10.27 7.37 8.51
C GLY A 86 -11.43 6.98 7.58
N SER A 87 -12.44 6.29 8.12
CA SER A 87 -13.63 5.79 7.40
C SER A 87 -14.64 6.88 6.98
N GLY A 88 -14.17 7.97 6.37
CA GLY A 88 -14.97 9.09 5.89
C GLY A 88 -15.63 8.87 4.52
N PRO A 89 -16.52 9.79 4.09
CA PRO A 89 -17.16 9.73 2.78
C PRO A 89 -16.15 9.79 1.63
N GLU A 90 -15.09 10.60 1.76
CA GLU A 90 -14.05 10.73 0.72
C GLU A 90 -13.26 9.44 0.47
N LEU A 91 -12.99 8.64 1.51
CA LEU A 91 -12.40 7.30 1.34
C LEU A 91 -13.34 6.41 0.51
N THR A 92 -14.64 6.44 0.80
CA THR A 92 -15.65 5.65 0.07
C THR A 92 -15.76 6.10 -1.39
N THR A 93 -15.71 7.40 -1.65
CA THR A 93 -15.67 7.98 -3.01
C THR A 93 -14.40 7.59 -3.76
N GLY A 94 -13.24 7.65 -3.10
CA GLY A 94 -11.95 7.24 -3.64
C GLY A 94 -11.91 5.76 -4.01
N LEU A 95 -12.36 4.88 -3.13
CA LEU A 95 -12.45 3.43 -3.36
C LEU A 95 -13.39 3.09 -4.53
N ARG A 96 -14.53 3.79 -4.66
CA ARG A 96 -15.43 3.61 -5.82
C ARG A 96 -14.75 3.95 -7.15
N LYS A 97 -14.06 5.10 -7.21
CA LYS A 97 -13.30 5.52 -8.40
C LYS A 97 -12.15 4.56 -8.73
N LEU A 98 -11.49 4.03 -7.70
CA LEU A 98 -10.42 3.05 -7.85
C LEU A 98 -10.95 1.70 -8.36
N LEU A 99 -12.16 1.31 -7.95
CA LEU A 99 -12.84 0.10 -8.42
C LEU A 99 -13.26 0.24 -9.90
N GLU A 100 -13.83 1.39 -10.28
CA GLU A 100 -14.11 1.72 -11.69
C GLU A 100 -12.83 1.64 -12.55
N ALA A 101 -11.70 2.14 -12.05
CA ALA A 101 -10.41 2.04 -12.73
C ALA A 101 -9.93 0.59 -12.86
N LYS A 102 -10.01 -0.22 -11.79
CA LYS A 102 -9.70 -1.66 -11.78
C LYS A 102 -10.48 -2.38 -12.89
N ASP A 103 -11.79 -2.17 -12.95
CA ASP A 103 -12.67 -2.80 -13.94
C ASP A 103 -12.37 -2.32 -15.37
N CYS A 104 -11.90 -1.07 -15.56
CA CYS A 104 -11.43 -0.59 -16.86
C CYS A 104 -10.16 -1.31 -17.31
N PHE A 105 -9.16 -1.43 -16.44
CA PHE A 105 -7.88 -2.07 -16.79
C PHE A 105 -8.02 -3.59 -16.97
N VAL A 106 -8.85 -4.27 -16.16
CA VAL A 106 -9.17 -5.70 -16.36
C VAL A 106 -9.88 -5.92 -17.71
N ARG A 107 -10.81 -5.05 -18.11
CA ARG A 107 -11.44 -5.14 -19.44
C ARG A 107 -10.44 -4.95 -20.58
N GLN A 108 -9.46 -4.03 -20.44
CA GLN A 108 -8.41 -3.88 -21.43
C GLN A 108 -7.52 -5.13 -21.51
N ALA A 109 -7.10 -5.69 -20.38
CA ALA A 109 -6.30 -6.92 -20.35
C ALA A 109 -7.03 -8.12 -20.98
N VAL A 110 -8.37 -8.20 -20.88
CA VAL A 110 -9.20 -9.18 -21.59
C VAL A 110 -9.21 -8.94 -23.11
N ILE A 111 -9.15 -7.69 -23.58
CA ILE A 111 -9.02 -7.37 -25.01
C ILE A 111 -7.63 -7.81 -25.51
N ASP A 112 -6.56 -7.43 -24.79
CA ASP A 112 -5.18 -7.74 -25.14
C ASP A 112 -4.91 -9.26 -25.18
N ALA A 113 -5.54 -10.01 -24.27
CA ALA A 113 -5.47 -11.48 -24.25
C ALA A 113 -6.18 -12.14 -25.44
N ARG A 114 -7.11 -11.44 -26.12
CA ARG A 114 -7.83 -11.93 -27.31
C ARG A 114 -7.19 -11.49 -28.63
N THR A 115 -6.37 -10.44 -28.61
CA THR A 115 -5.72 -9.87 -29.81
C THR A 115 -4.28 -10.32 -30.00
N ARG A 116 -3.69 -11.02 -29.03
CA ARG A 116 -2.39 -11.70 -29.20
C ARG A 116 -2.51 -12.79 -30.28
N PRO A 117 -1.64 -12.77 -31.32
CA PRO A 117 -1.60 -13.80 -32.36
C PRO A 117 -1.02 -15.14 -31.87
#